data_AF-A0A847NFT5-F1
#
_entry.id   AF-A0A847NFT5-F1
#
_cell.length_a   1.000
_cell.length_b   1.000
_cell.length_c   1.000
_cell.angle_alpha   90.00
_cell.angle_beta   90.00
_cell.angle_gamma   90.00
#
_symmetry.space_group_name_H-M   'P 1'
#
loop_
_entity.id
_entity.type
_entity.pdbx_description
1 polymer ?
#
loop_
_entity_poly.entity_id
_entity_poly.type
_entity_poly.pdbx_seq_one_letter_code
_entity_poly.pdbx_strand_id
1 'polypeptide(L)'
;GVVIRGFKNQICGVVGSQYIMVMPTTGMGEDEGDYAIAAAVPRDAEGITIVETRRPSDTRIEEEGWDGIKSGTTQSYIIFDNVFVPSKHVFMNGETKYTGKLIGYFTAIYRAAIGACVAGQGDVMIGAALGMARANGLKQKAFQEKLTRMAINNETTYGLGVGAMYTGKKHKSGAFYPNPLLAHVNKVHVATLPYETKVLAQEISGGIAETGCMPSYKDMMSPIYGDKLIESLRSAVPGEDRINMARLVQWLTIGGGVPGCMHGGGYPDTAKMVVKAATKWDSYVDYARALAEVESPLKEEERGKK
;
A
#
# COMPACT_ATOMS: atom_id res chain seq x y z
N GLY A 1 32.98 10.58 8.68
CA GLY A 1 31.74 10.31 7.94
C GLY A 1 31.89 9.01 7.20
N VAL A 2 30.95 8.68 6.33
CA VAL A 2 31.00 7.51 5.45
C VAL A 2 30.76 7.95 4.00
N VAL A 3 31.08 7.10 3.03
CA VAL A 3 30.70 7.29 1.63
C VAL A 3 29.78 6.14 1.24
N ILE A 4 28.58 6.47 0.76
CA ILE A 4 27.57 5.47 0.36
C ILE A 4 27.55 5.39 -1.16
N ARG A 5 27.60 4.15 -1.67
CA ARG A 5 27.44 3.84 -3.10
C ARG A 5 26.42 2.72 -3.27
N GLY A 6 25.53 2.85 -4.26
CA GLY A 6 24.55 1.81 -4.59
C GLY A 6 23.22 2.37 -5.04
N PHE A 7 22.16 1.60 -4.78
CA PHE A 7 20.81 1.91 -5.29
C PHE A 7 19.74 1.72 -4.22
N LYS A 8 18.71 2.56 -4.26
CA LYS A 8 17.44 2.35 -3.57
C LYS A 8 16.31 2.47 -4.57
N ASN A 9 15.61 1.36 -4.77
CA ASN A 9 14.59 1.26 -5.81
C ASN A 9 13.20 1.39 -5.20
N GLN A 10 12.24 1.85 -6.00
CA GLN A 10 10.81 1.90 -5.63
C GLN A 10 10.56 2.76 -4.37
N ILE A 11 11.22 3.92 -4.30
CA ILE A 11 11.11 4.83 -3.16
C ILE A 11 9.98 5.83 -3.43
N CYS A 12 8.96 5.77 -2.58
CA CYS A 12 7.81 6.62 -2.66
C CYS A 12 8.12 8.06 -2.22
N GLY A 13 7.61 9.07 -2.93
CA GLY A 13 7.52 10.43 -2.42
C GLY A 13 8.85 11.20 -2.30
N VAL A 14 9.89 10.78 -3.02
CA VAL A 14 11.20 11.46 -2.98
C VAL A 14 11.10 12.93 -3.38
N VAL A 15 10.26 13.24 -4.38
CA VAL A 15 10.02 14.62 -4.85
C VAL A 15 9.54 15.57 -3.75
N GLY A 16 8.80 15.07 -2.76
CA GLY A 16 8.30 15.85 -1.62
C GLY A 16 9.20 15.84 -0.39
N SER A 17 10.33 15.14 -0.44
CA SER A 17 11.19 14.89 0.73
C SER A 17 12.37 15.87 0.78
N GLN A 18 12.81 16.24 1.99
CA GLN A 18 14.07 16.98 2.21
C GLN A 18 15.26 16.04 2.46
N TYR A 19 15.00 14.90 3.09
CA TYR A 19 15.99 13.87 3.41
C TYR A 19 15.52 12.50 2.94
N ILE A 20 16.49 11.67 2.54
CA ILE A 20 16.32 10.26 2.24
C ILE A 20 16.91 9.46 3.41
N MET A 21 16.09 8.60 4.02
CA MET A 21 16.55 7.66 5.03
C MET A 21 17.03 6.37 4.37
N VAL A 22 18.35 6.18 4.33
CA VAL A 22 18.97 4.93 3.91
C VAL A 22 18.96 3.97 5.10
N MET A 23 18.52 2.73 4.87
CA MET A 23 18.54 1.67 5.87
C MET A 23 18.73 0.28 5.22
N PRO A 24 19.17 -0.74 5.96
CA PRO A 24 19.23 -2.12 5.49
C PRO A 24 17.82 -2.65 5.14
N THR A 25 17.74 -3.59 4.18
CA THR A 25 16.45 -4.17 3.72
C THR A 25 16.18 -5.59 4.19
N THR A 26 17.19 -6.28 4.72
CA THR A 26 17.08 -7.63 5.29
C THR A 26 17.94 -7.77 6.55
N GLY A 27 17.72 -8.84 7.32
CA GLY A 27 18.70 -9.28 8.30
C GLY A 27 19.97 -9.73 7.59
N MET A 28 21.12 -9.31 8.12
CA MET A 28 22.45 -9.53 7.55
C MET A 28 23.28 -10.47 8.42
N GLY A 29 24.11 -11.28 7.77
CA GLY A 29 25.13 -12.13 8.40
C GLY A 29 26.35 -11.33 8.87
N GLU A 30 27.29 -12.00 9.54
CA GLU A 30 28.49 -11.36 10.12
C GLU A 30 29.40 -10.75 9.05
N ASP A 31 29.53 -11.39 7.88
CA ASP A 31 30.40 -10.95 6.77
C ASP A 31 29.77 -9.85 5.89
N GLU A 32 28.57 -9.35 6.24
CA GLU A 32 27.83 -8.35 5.44
C GLU A 32 27.87 -6.94 6.06
N GLY A 33 28.88 -6.65 6.87
CA GLY A 33 29.05 -5.38 7.61
C GLY A 33 28.99 -4.14 6.72
N ASP A 34 29.57 -4.19 5.52
CA ASP A 34 29.59 -3.06 4.59
C ASP A 34 28.20 -2.62 4.11
N TYR A 35 27.20 -3.51 4.17
CA TYR A 35 25.81 -3.21 3.80
C TYR A 35 24.95 -2.80 5.01
N ALA A 36 25.45 -2.98 6.24
CA ALA A 36 24.77 -2.63 7.47
C ALA A 36 24.91 -1.12 7.76
N ILE A 37 24.33 -0.30 6.88
CA ILE A 37 24.34 1.17 6.98
C ILE A 37 22.93 1.73 7.16
N ALA A 38 22.76 2.61 8.14
CA ALA A 38 21.58 3.45 8.28
C ALA A 38 22.00 4.91 8.40
N ALA A 39 21.46 5.77 7.54
CA ALA A 39 21.88 7.17 7.46
C ALA A 39 20.79 8.08 6.89
N ALA A 40 20.80 9.35 7.28
CA ALA A 40 20.01 10.39 6.63
C ALA A 40 20.86 11.14 5.60
N VAL A 41 20.37 11.28 4.37
CA VAL A 41 21.07 11.98 3.30
C VAL A 41 20.18 13.10 2.76
N PRO A 42 20.65 14.36 2.65
CA PRO A 42 19.88 15.39 1.95
C PRO A 42 19.51 14.92 0.54
N ARG A 43 18.26 15.15 0.12
CA ARG A 43 17.77 14.66 -1.18
C ARG A 43 18.61 15.16 -2.35
N ASP A 44 19.12 16.38 -2.24
CA ASP A 44 19.91 17.11 -3.22
C ASP A 44 21.43 17.03 -3.00
N ALA A 45 21.89 16.07 -2.18
CA ALA A 45 23.32 15.86 -1.98
C ALA A 45 24.03 15.49 -3.30
N GLU A 46 25.27 15.95 -3.45
CA GLU A 46 26.14 15.59 -4.58
C GLU A 46 26.30 14.07 -4.70
N GLY A 47 26.26 13.57 -5.94
CA GLY A 47 26.30 12.13 -6.23
C GLY A 47 24.95 11.42 -6.15
N ILE A 48 23.85 12.11 -5.86
CA ILE A 48 22.49 11.54 -5.93
C ILE A 48 21.88 11.77 -7.30
N THR A 49 21.38 10.72 -7.93
CA THR A 49 20.47 10.80 -9.09
C THR A 49 19.13 10.17 -8.74
N ILE A 50 18.03 10.88 -8.98
CA ILE A 50 16.67 10.40 -8.76
C ILE A 50 15.98 10.23 -10.12
N VAL A 51 15.56 9.02 -10.41
CA VAL A 51 14.86 8.67 -11.66
C VAL A 51 13.42 8.32 -11.33
N GLU A 52 12.49 9.17 -11.74
CA GLU A 52 11.05 8.96 -11.53
C GLU A 52 10.53 7.82 -12.41
N THR A 53 9.63 7.00 -11.85
CA THR A 53 9.01 5.88 -12.56
C THR A 53 7.70 6.27 -13.23
N ARG A 54 7.34 5.50 -14.26
CA ARG A 54 6.05 5.62 -14.96
C ARG A 54 4.93 5.02 -14.11
N ARG A 55 3.69 5.49 -14.34
CA ARG A 55 2.46 4.86 -13.83
C ARG A 55 1.39 4.81 -14.93
N PRO A 56 0.38 3.94 -14.83
CA PRO A 56 -0.70 3.91 -15.81
C PRO A 56 -1.33 5.28 -15.99
N SER A 57 -1.39 5.74 -17.25
CA SER A 57 -1.97 7.03 -17.65
C SER A 57 -1.29 8.28 -17.05
N ASP A 58 -0.01 8.20 -16.68
CA ASP A 58 0.74 9.31 -16.08
C ASP A 58 0.71 10.62 -16.87
N THR A 59 0.91 10.60 -18.20
CA THR A 59 0.97 11.82 -19.02
C THR A 59 -0.38 12.52 -19.18
N ARG A 60 -1.50 11.83 -18.89
CA ARG A 60 -2.84 12.45 -19.00
C ARG A 60 -3.06 13.60 -18.03
N ILE A 61 -2.27 13.68 -16.95
CA ILE A 61 -2.37 14.79 -15.98
C ILE A 61 -1.77 16.10 -16.53
N GLU A 62 -0.92 16.00 -17.56
CA GLU A 62 -0.31 17.12 -18.26
C GLU A 62 -1.19 17.62 -19.42
N GLU A 63 -2.19 16.82 -19.80
CA GLU A 63 -3.17 17.16 -20.83
C GLU A 63 -4.30 18.03 -20.25
N GLU A 64 -5.05 18.69 -21.13
CA GLU A 64 -6.25 19.45 -20.77
C GLU A 64 -7.45 18.50 -20.57
N GLY A 65 -8.36 18.88 -19.66
CA GLY A 65 -9.64 18.20 -19.47
C GLY A 65 -9.66 17.15 -18.35
N TRP A 66 -10.56 16.17 -18.49
CA TRP A 66 -10.94 15.23 -17.43
C TRP A 66 -10.31 13.83 -17.53
N ASP A 67 -9.44 13.60 -18.51
CA ASP A 67 -8.87 12.27 -18.76
C ASP A 67 -7.79 11.86 -17.74
N GLY A 68 -7.24 12.83 -17.00
CA GLY A 68 -6.27 12.64 -15.94
C GLY A 68 -6.71 13.30 -14.63
N ILE A 69 -6.55 12.60 -13.51
CA ILE A 69 -6.73 13.18 -12.18
C ILE A 69 -5.37 13.65 -11.68
N LYS A 70 -5.26 14.93 -11.32
CA LYS A 70 -4.04 15.60 -10.82
C LYS A 70 -3.74 15.24 -9.37
N SER A 71 -3.65 13.94 -9.11
CA SER A 71 -3.27 13.33 -7.85
C SER A 71 -2.65 11.97 -8.15
N GLY A 72 -1.89 11.43 -7.21
CA GLY A 72 -1.31 10.09 -7.34
C GLY A 72 0.02 9.96 -6.61
N THR A 73 0.48 8.71 -6.54
CA THR A 73 1.78 8.39 -5.94
C THR A 73 2.92 8.64 -6.93
N THR A 74 4.03 9.15 -6.41
CA THR A 74 5.33 9.21 -7.09
C THR A 74 6.25 8.14 -6.53
N GLN A 75 7.04 7.54 -7.42
CA GLN A 75 7.94 6.44 -7.09
C GLN A 75 9.22 6.65 -7.89
N SER A 76 10.36 6.52 -7.24
CA SER A 76 11.65 6.81 -7.87
C SER A 76 12.67 5.71 -7.59
N TYR A 77 13.64 5.59 -8.49
CA TYR A 77 14.88 4.86 -8.28
C TYR A 77 15.96 5.89 -7.94
N ILE A 78 16.70 5.62 -6.86
CA ILE A 78 17.73 6.51 -6.34
C ILE A 78 19.08 5.83 -6.55
N ILE A 79 19.96 6.52 -7.25
CA ILE A 79 21.35 6.13 -7.48
C ILE A 79 22.21 6.97 -6.54
N PHE A 80 23.03 6.29 -5.75
CA PHE A 80 24.05 6.90 -4.90
C PHE A 80 25.41 6.62 -5.55
N ASP A 81 26.01 7.65 -6.15
CA ASP A 81 27.36 7.61 -6.70
C ASP A 81 28.32 8.32 -5.74
N ASN A 82 28.93 7.54 -4.85
CA ASN A 82 29.93 7.99 -3.88
C ASN A 82 29.48 9.20 -3.03
N VAL A 83 28.30 9.10 -2.42
CA VAL A 83 27.68 10.18 -1.64
C VAL A 83 28.30 10.24 -0.24
N PHE A 84 28.95 11.35 0.10
CA PHE A 84 29.51 11.56 1.43
C PHE A 84 28.41 11.88 2.46
N VAL A 85 28.44 11.20 3.61
CA VAL A 85 27.54 11.42 4.73
C VAL A 85 28.33 11.77 6.01
N PRO A 86 28.09 12.95 6.61
CA PRO A 86 28.71 13.33 7.88
C PRO A 86 28.33 12.39 9.03
N SER A 87 29.25 12.13 9.96
CA SER A 87 29.02 11.16 11.06
C SER A 87 27.77 11.46 11.90
N LYS A 88 27.36 12.73 12.03
CA LYS A 88 26.13 13.14 12.75
C LYS A 88 24.83 12.63 12.11
N HIS A 89 24.87 12.20 10.86
CA HIS A 89 23.74 11.65 10.11
C HIS A 89 23.89 10.14 9.86
N VAL A 90 24.86 9.48 10.49
CA VAL A 90 25.04 8.02 10.45
C VAL A 90 24.50 7.41 11.74
N PHE A 91 23.59 6.46 11.62
CA PHE A 91 22.86 5.83 12.73
C PHE A 91 23.18 4.34 12.90
N MET A 92 23.80 3.71 11.91
CA MET A 92 24.32 2.34 11.93
C MET A 92 25.47 2.26 10.91
N ASN A 93 26.57 1.59 11.25
CA ASN A 93 27.75 1.42 10.41
C ASN A 93 28.48 0.10 10.77
N GLY A 94 28.00 -1.02 10.21
CA GLY A 94 28.62 -2.34 10.36
C GLY A 94 27.98 -3.24 11.42
N GLU A 95 27.03 -2.76 12.22
CA GLU A 95 26.43 -3.58 13.30
C GLU A 95 25.32 -4.53 12.80
N THR A 96 25.72 -5.53 12.01
CA THR A 96 24.86 -6.53 11.33
C THR A 96 23.84 -7.18 12.27
N LYS A 97 24.23 -7.47 13.52
CA LYS A 97 23.37 -8.04 14.58
C LYS A 97 22.08 -7.27 14.87
N TYR A 98 21.97 -6.00 14.46
CA TYR A 98 20.78 -5.16 14.68
C TYR A 98 19.90 -4.97 13.45
N THR A 99 20.36 -5.35 12.26
CA THR A 99 19.67 -5.11 10.97
C THR A 99 18.27 -5.72 10.94
N GLY A 100 18.13 -7.00 11.33
CA GLY A 100 16.84 -7.69 11.38
C GLY A 100 15.85 -7.04 12.37
N LYS A 101 16.33 -6.56 13.52
CA LYS A 101 15.48 -5.85 14.49
C LYS A 101 15.02 -4.49 13.96
N LEU A 102 15.93 -3.73 13.34
CA LEU A 102 15.60 -2.44 12.72
C LEU A 102 14.49 -2.58 11.67
N ILE A 103 14.59 -3.61 10.82
CA ILE A 103 13.57 -3.89 9.79
C ILE A 103 12.26 -4.37 10.42
N GLY A 104 12.33 -5.22 11.46
CA GLY A 104 11.15 -5.65 12.22
C GLY A 104 10.37 -4.46 12.79
N TYR A 105 11.07 -3.46 13.32
CA TYR A 105 10.46 -2.23 13.81
C TYR A 105 9.84 -1.37 12.69
N PHE A 106 10.59 -1.14 11.61
CA PHE A 106 10.09 -0.39 10.45
C PHE A 106 8.82 -1.04 9.87
N THR A 107 8.88 -2.36 9.61
CA THR A 107 7.76 -3.09 9.03
C THR A 107 6.56 -3.14 9.97
N ALA A 108 6.75 -3.29 11.29
CA ALA A 108 5.63 -3.22 12.23
C ALA A 108 4.93 -1.85 12.22
N ILE A 109 5.69 -0.75 12.20
CA ILE A 109 5.14 0.61 12.09
C ILE A 109 4.38 0.78 10.78
N TYR A 110 5.06 0.52 9.65
CA TYR A 110 4.50 0.74 8.33
C TYR A 110 3.26 -0.13 8.07
N ARG A 111 3.32 -1.43 8.43
CA ARG A 111 2.23 -2.39 8.20
C ARG A 111 1.03 -2.17 9.12
N ALA A 112 1.21 -1.54 10.28
CA ALA A 112 0.08 -1.08 11.08
C ALA A 112 -0.61 0.12 10.42
N ALA A 113 0.17 1.12 9.98
CA ALA A 113 -0.36 2.37 9.43
C ALA A 113 -0.99 2.22 8.04
N ILE A 114 -0.48 1.33 7.19
CA ILE A 114 -0.96 1.17 5.81
C ILE A 114 -2.44 0.79 5.71
N GLY A 115 -3.01 0.11 6.73
CA GLY A 115 -4.43 -0.19 6.76
C GLY A 115 -5.31 1.07 6.72
N ALA A 116 -4.87 2.16 7.36
CA ALA A 116 -5.64 3.40 7.41
C ALA A 116 -5.63 4.18 6.08
N CYS A 117 -4.46 4.34 5.45
CA CYS A 117 -4.41 5.07 4.17
C CYS A 117 -5.15 4.31 3.05
N VAL A 118 -5.10 2.98 3.08
CA VAL A 118 -5.81 2.12 2.13
C VAL A 118 -7.32 2.13 2.39
N ALA A 119 -7.76 2.08 3.65
CA ALA A 119 -9.17 2.21 4.01
C ALA A 119 -9.74 3.56 3.56
N GLY A 120 -9.04 4.66 3.81
CA GLY A 120 -9.48 5.99 3.37
C GLY A 120 -9.63 6.11 1.85
N GLN A 121 -8.75 5.45 1.08
CA GLN A 121 -8.95 5.35 -0.37
C GLN A 121 -10.15 4.46 -0.73
N GLY A 122 -10.35 3.37 0.02
CA GLY A 122 -11.54 2.54 -0.08
C GLY A 122 -12.82 3.35 0.09
N ASP A 123 -12.84 4.34 0.98
CA ASP A 123 -14.02 5.19 1.19
C ASP A 123 -14.30 6.06 -0.05
N VAL A 124 -13.24 6.57 -0.68
CA VAL A 124 -13.36 7.26 -1.99
C VAL A 124 -13.87 6.30 -3.07
N MET A 125 -13.44 5.03 -3.08
CA MET A 125 -13.95 4.02 -4.02
C MET A 125 -15.44 3.71 -3.80
N ILE A 126 -15.88 3.59 -2.54
CA ILE A 126 -17.30 3.41 -2.20
C ILE A 126 -18.12 4.61 -2.69
N GLY A 127 -17.63 5.84 -2.41
CA GLY A 127 -18.27 7.07 -2.87
C GLY A 127 -18.34 7.16 -4.39
N ALA A 128 -17.26 6.81 -5.09
CA ALA A 128 -17.20 6.83 -6.55
C ALA A 128 -18.15 5.80 -7.18
N ALA A 129 -18.18 4.56 -6.67
CA ALA A 129 -19.07 3.51 -7.14
C ALA A 129 -20.56 3.86 -6.91
N LEU A 130 -20.90 4.33 -5.70
CA LEU A 130 -22.26 4.77 -5.40
C LEU A 130 -22.65 6.00 -6.22
N GLY A 131 -21.72 6.94 -6.42
CA GLY A 131 -21.90 8.10 -7.29
C GLY A 131 -22.18 7.68 -8.73
N MET A 132 -21.44 6.70 -9.26
CA MET A 132 -21.69 6.13 -10.59
C MET A 132 -23.05 5.44 -10.70
N ALA A 133 -23.46 4.66 -9.70
CA ALA A 133 -24.80 4.06 -9.67
C ALA A 133 -25.90 5.14 -9.75
N ARG A 134 -25.76 6.23 -9.00
CA ARG A 134 -26.68 7.38 -9.04
C ARG A 134 -26.63 8.12 -10.37
N ALA A 135 -25.43 8.34 -10.93
CA ALA A 135 -25.25 8.97 -12.24
C ALA A 135 -25.89 8.15 -13.37
N ASN A 136 -25.89 6.83 -13.23
CA ASN A 136 -26.59 5.89 -14.13
C ASN A 136 -28.12 5.82 -13.88
N GLY A 137 -28.66 6.56 -12.91
CA GLY A 137 -30.09 6.53 -12.54
C GLY A 137 -30.52 5.28 -11.77
N LEU A 138 -29.57 4.53 -11.21
CA LEU A 138 -29.83 3.28 -10.51
C LEU A 138 -30.00 3.51 -9.00
N LYS A 139 -30.83 2.67 -8.38
CA LYS A 139 -31.10 2.75 -6.95
C LYS A 139 -30.03 2.00 -6.15
N GLN A 140 -29.47 2.65 -5.13
CA GLN A 140 -28.49 2.07 -4.19
C GLN A 140 -28.88 0.68 -3.67
N LYS A 141 -30.18 0.45 -3.41
CA LYS A 141 -30.70 -0.82 -2.88
C LYS A 141 -30.25 -2.04 -3.70
N ALA A 142 -30.11 -1.90 -5.03
CA ALA A 142 -29.65 -3.00 -5.90
C ALA A 142 -28.19 -3.40 -5.66
N PHE A 143 -27.39 -2.52 -5.06
CA PHE A 143 -25.96 -2.70 -4.82
C PHE A 143 -25.61 -2.75 -3.33
N GLN A 144 -26.60 -2.75 -2.44
CA GLN A 144 -26.37 -2.58 -1.01
C GLN A 144 -25.42 -3.63 -0.44
N GLU A 145 -25.55 -4.90 -0.85
CA GLU A 145 -24.66 -5.97 -0.39
C GLU A 145 -23.19 -5.70 -0.78
N LYS A 146 -22.96 -5.22 -2.01
CA LYS A 146 -21.61 -4.92 -2.52
C LYS A 146 -21.01 -3.71 -1.81
N LEU A 147 -21.81 -2.66 -1.62
CA LEU A 147 -21.38 -1.47 -0.87
C LEU A 147 -21.05 -1.83 0.58
N THR A 148 -21.87 -2.66 1.22
CA THR A 148 -21.59 -3.18 2.57
C THR A 148 -20.31 -4.02 2.59
N ARG A 149 -20.09 -4.88 1.59
CA ARG A 149 -18.84 -5.66 1.46
C ARG A 149 -17.61 -4.76 1.34
N MET A 150 -17.67 -3.72 0.50
CA MET A 150 -16.59 -2.74 0.36
C MET A 150 -16.30 -2.05 1.70
N ALA A 151 -17.33 -1.66 2.46
CA ALA A 151 -17.17 -1.04 3.77
C ALA A 151 -16.53 -2.00 4.79
N ILE A 152 -16.99 -3.27 4.85
CA ILE A 152 -16.38 -4.30 5.70
C ILE A 152 -14.90 -4.49 5.38
N ASN A 153 -14.55 -4.50 4.09
CA ASN A 153 -13.16 -4.65 3.64
C ASN A 153 -12.28 -3.50 4.14
N ASN A 154 -12.75 -2.25 4.02
CA ASN A 154 -12.03 -1.07 4.51
C ASN A 154 -11.85 -1.12 6.03
N GLU A 155 -12.95 -1.31 6.75
CA GLU A 155 -12.97 -1.31 8.22
C GLU A 155 -12.14 -2.46 8.80
N THR A 156 -12.05 -3.59 8.12
CA THR A 156 -11.16 -4.70 8.52
C THR A 156 -9.70 -4.25 8.53
N THR A 157 -9.22 -3.59 7.47
CA THR A 157 -7.82 -3.12 7.41
C THR A 157 -7.55 -1.95 8.35
N TYR A 158 -8.50 -1.02 8.49
CA TYR A 158 -8.39 0.08 9.44
C TYR A 158 -8.34 -0.42 10.89
N GLY A 159 -9.30 -1.26 11.28
CA GLY A 159 -9.42 -1.84 12.62
C GLY A 159 -8.21 -2.69 13.01
N LEU A 160 -7.67 -3.51 12.09
CA LEU A 160 -6.44 -4.27 12.34
C LEU A 160 -5.23 -3.35 12.59
N GLY A 161 -5.10 -2.27 11.82
CA GLY A 161 -4.05 -1.27 12.01
C GLY A 161 -4.15 -0.58 13.37
N VAL A 162 -5.34 -0.11 13.74
CA VAL A 162 -5.61 0.50 15.06
C VAL A 162 -5.34 -0.50 16.19
N GLY A 163 -5.82 -1.74 16.06
CA GLY A 163 -5.58 -2.79 17.05
C GLY A 163 -4.10 -3.12 17.24
N ALA A 164 -3.31 -3.12 16.15
CA ALA A 164 -1.86 -3.27 16.22
C ALA A 164 -1.21 -2.13 17.01
N MET A 165 -1.62 -0.88 16.77
CA MET A 165 -1.10 0.28 17.49
C MET A 165 -1.50 0.26 18.97
N TYR A 166 -2.77 -0.04 19.27
CA TYR A 166 -3.31 -0.06 20.63
C TYR A 166 -2.67 -1.16 21.51
N THR A 167 -2.41 -2.32 20.93
CA THR A 167 -1.74 -3.45 21.63
C THR A 167 -0.22 -3.41 21.51
N GLY A 168 0.32 -2.29 21.03
CA GLY A 168 1.75 -2.03 20.94
C GLY A 168 2.43 -1.95 22.31
N LYS A 169 3.75 -1.86 22.30
CA LYS A 169 4.57 -1.78 23.53
C LYS A 169 5.56 -0.63 23.46
N LYS A 170 5.79 0.00 24.62
CA LYS A 170 6.85 0.98 24.80
C LYS A 170 8.21 0.28 24.74
N HIS A 171 9.06 0.70 23.82
CA HIS A 171 10.43 0.26 23.70
C HIS A 171 11.32 0.97 24.73
N LYS A 172 12.52 0.41 24.99
CA LYS A 172 13.50 0.98 25.92
C LYS A 172 13.93 2.40 25.56
N SER A 173 13.84 2.78 24.28
CA SER A 173 14.09 4.16 23.82
C SER A 173 12.96 5.15 24.16
N GLY A 174 11.84 4.68 24.71
CA GLY A 174 10.65 5.48 24.98
C GLY A 174 9.63 5.51 23.85
N ALA A 175 10.01 5.16 22.62
CA ALA A 175 9.10 5.06 21.47
C ALA A 175 8.10 3.91 21.64
N PHE A 176 6.89 4.07 21.13
CA PHE A 176 5.89 2.99 21.07
C PHE A 176 5.94 2.30 19.72
N TYR A 177 6.03 0.97 19.73
CA TYR A 177 5.99 0.16 18.52
C TYR A 177 4.70 -0.66 18.49
N PRO A 178 4.03 -0.76 17.33
CA PRO A 178 2.85 -1.60 17.19
C PRO A 178 3.12 -3.06 17.50
N ASN A 179 2.08 -3.80 17.85
CA ASN A 179 2.11 -5.24 17.96
C ASN A 179 2.51 -5.85 16.61
N PRO A 180 3.66 -6.54 16.52
CA PRO A 180 4.15 -7.06 15.25
C PRO A 180 3.20 -8.11 14.66
N LEU A 181 2.58 -8.98 15.46
CA LEU A 181 1.65 -9.99 14.96
C LEU A 181 0.48 -9.33 14.20
N LEU A 182 -0.22 -8.39 14.85
CA LEU A 182 -1.39 -7.73 14.25
C LEU A 182 -1.01 -6.83 13.07
N ALA A 183 0.12 -6.13 13.15
CA ALA A 183 0.61 -5.33 12.01
C ALA A 183 0.85 -6.22 10.78
N HIS A 184 1.39 -7.42 10.97
CA HIS A 184 1.67 -8.34 9.87
C HIS A 184 0.41 -9.03 9.34
N VAL A 185 -0.56 -9.35 10.21
CA VAL A 185 -1.91 -9.77 9.78
C VAL A 185 -2.57 -8.68 8.93
N ASN A 186 -2.49 -7.42 9.36
CA ASN A 186 -3.03 -6.29 8.59
C ASN A 186 -2.44 -6.24 7.17
N LYS A 187 -1.12 -6.38 7.04
CA LYS A 187 -0.46 -6.41 5.73
C LYS A 187 -0.95 -7.54 4.83
N VAL A 188 -1.22 -8.73 5.38
CA VAL A 188 -1.79 -9.85 4.60
C VAL A 188 -3.16 -9.46 4.03
N HIS A 189 -4.02 -8.82 4.82
CA HIS A 189 -5.34 -8.38 4.36
C HIS A 189 -5.28 -7.18 3.40
N VAL A 190 -4.38 -6.22 3.63
CA VAL A 190 -4.16 -5.10 2.70
C VAL A 190 -3.69 -5.58 1.32
N ALA A 191 -3.01 -6.73 1.24
CA ALA A 191 -2.61 -7.31 -0.04
C ALA A 191 -3.78 -7.96 -0.82
N THR A 192 -4.98 -8.10 -0.23
CA THR A 192 -6.12 -8.80 -0.84
C THR A 192 -7.39 -7.93 -0.90
N LEU A 193 -7.91 -7.50 0.25
CA LEU A 193 -9.22 -6.84 0.37
C LEU A 193 -9.39 -5.58 -0.50
N PRO A 194 -8.36 -4.71 -0.67
CA PRO A 194 -8.50 -3.55 -1.55
C PRO A 194 -8.67 -3.91 -3.02
N TYR A 195 -8.19 -5.07 -3.47
CA TYR A 195 -8.40 -5.53 -4.84
C TYR A 195 -9.83 -6.00 -5.05
N GLU A 196 -10.43 -6.69 -4.07
CA GLU A 196 -11.86 -7.01 -4.10
C GLU A 196 -12.71 -5.73 -4.13
N THR A 197 -12.39 -4.72 -3.31
CA THR A 197 -13.06 -3.42 -3.33
C THR A 197 -13.01 -2.76 -4.71
N LYS A 198 -11.89 -2.87 -5.43
CA LYS A 198 -11.77 -2.35 -6.81
C LYS A 198 -12.67 -3.08 -7.80
N VAL A 199 -12.72 -4.42 -7.72
CA VAL A 199 -13.60 -5.24 -8.59
C VAL A 199 -15.06 -4.84 -8.38
N LEU A 200 -15.49 -4.70 -7.12
CA LEU A 200 -16.85 -4.27 -6.79
C LEU A 200 -17.14 -2.85 -7.27
N ALA A 201 -16.18 -1.93 -7.16
CA ALA A 201 -16.32 -0.57 -7.67
C ALA A 201 -16.55 -0.53 -9.18
N GLN A 202 -15.81 -1.33 -9.96
CA GLN A 202 -16.00 -1.45 -11.40
C GLN A 202 -17.36 -2.08 -11.74
N GLU A 203 -17.73 -3.16 -11.04
CA GLU A 203 -19.00 -3.86 -11.25
C GLU A 203 -20.21 -2.93 -11.06
N ILE A 204 -20.22 -2.13 -9.99
CA ILE A 204 -21.31 -1.17 -9.71
C ILE A 204 -21.34 -0.06 -10.76
N SER A 205 -20.18 0.35 -11.27
CA SER A 205 -20.06 1.51 -12.17
C SER A 205 -20.43 1.20 -13.63
N GLY A 206 -20.30 -0.07 -14.03
CA GLY A 206 -20.56 -0.53 -15.39
C GLY A 206 -19.46 -0.18 -16.39
N GLY A 207 -19.61 -0.63 -17.63
CA GLY A 207 -18.57 -0.59 -18.67
C GLY A 207 -18.04 0.82 -19.01
N ILE A 208 -18.78 1.89 -18.71
CA ILE A 208 -18.30 3.26 -18.90
C ILE A 208 -17.04 3.58 -18.07
N ALA A 209 -16.85 2.91 -16.93
CA ALA A 209 -15.68 3.07 -16.07
C ALA A 209 -14.51 2.12 -16.43
N GLU A 210 -14.71 1.22 -17.39
CA GLU A 210 -13.72 0.22 -17.79
C GLU A 210 -12.58 0.84 -18.62
N THR A 211 -11.47 0.11 -18.73
CA THR A 211 -10.32 0.53 -19.54
C THR A 211 -10.72 0.66 -21.00
N GLY A 212 -10.53 1.85 -21.58
CA GLY A 212 -10.70 2.05 -23.02
C GLY A 212 -12.13 2.20 -23.53
N CYS A 213 -13.14 2.20 -22.66
CA CYS A 213 -14.55 2.32 -23.05
C CYS A 213 -15.05 3.76 -23.20
N MET A 214 -14.20 4.75 -22.95
CA MET A 214 -14.56 6.17 -22.97
C MET A 214 -13.62 6.96 -23.89
N PRO A 215 -14.16 7.68 -24.90
CA PRO A 215 -13.40 8.58 -25.77
C PRO A 215 -12.59 9.62 -24.98
N SER A 216 -11.56 10.17 -25.60
CA SER A 216 -10.73 11.20 -24.96
C SER A 216 -11.51 12.51 -24.80
N TYR A 217 -11.07 13.37 -23.88
CA TYR A 217 -11.53 14.76 -23.75
C TYR A 217 -11.46 15.48 -25.09
N LYS A 218 -10.35 15.30 -25.83
CA LYS A 218 -10.16 15.90 -27.15
C LYS A 218 -11.24 15.48 -28.15
N ASP A 219 -11.63 14.21 -28.17
CA ASP A 219 -12.72 13.73 -29.01
C ASP A 219 -14.07 14.29 -28.53
N MET A 220 -14.29 14.36 -27.22
CA MET A 220 -15.50 14.94 -26.63
C MET A 220 -15.65 16.44 -26.92
N MET A 221 -14.55 17.16 -27.15
CA MET A 221 -14.53 18.58 -27.53
C MET A 221 -14.54 18.80 -29.06
N SER A 222 -14.65 17.75 -29.87
CA SER A 222 -14.67 17.88 -31.32
C SER A 222 -15.87 18.71 -31.79
N PRO A 223 -15.69 19.74 -32.64
CA PRO A 223 -16.82 20.52 -33.17
C PRO A 223 -17.71 19.73 -34.14
N ILE A 224 -17.26 18.54 -34.57
CA ILE A 224 -17.98 17.69 -35.54
C ILE A 224 -19.00 16.79 -34.83
N TYR A 225 -18.65 16.27 -33.66
CA TYR A 225 -19.41 15.21 -32.99
C TYR A 225 -19.39 15.25 -31.46
N GLY A 226 -18.61 16.14 -30.83
CA GLY A 226 -18.40 16.19 -29.39
C GLY A 226 -19.70 16.30 -28.60
N ASP A 227 -20.55 17.26 -28.96
CA ASP A 227 -21.87 17.45 -28.35
C ASP A 227 -22.74 16.19 -28.42
N LYS A 228 -22.69 15.46 -29.55
CA LYS A 228 -23.44 14.21 -29.71
C LYS A 228 -22.88 13.09 -28.84
N LEU A 229 -21.55 13.00 -28.68
CA LEU A 229 -20.93 12.01 -27.79
C LEU A 229 -21.28 12.31 -26.32
N ILE A 230 -21.15 13.56 -25.88
CA ILE A 230 -21.48 13.96 -24.50
C ILE A 230 -22.97 13.70 -24.24
N GLU A 231 -23.85 14.10 -25.16
CA GLU A 231 -25.29 13.86 -25.03
C GLU A 231 -25.63 12.36 -25.02
N SER A 232 -24.93 11.52 -25.81
CA SER A 232 -25.11 10.06 -25.79
C SER A 232 -24.78 9.41 -24.44
N LEU A 233 -24.01 10.09 -23.60
CA LEU A 233 -23.63 9.63 -22.27
C LEU A 233 -24.56 10.17 -21.18
N ARG A 234 -25.52 11.06 -21.49
CA ARG A 234 -26.52 11.54 -20.54
C ARG A 234 -27.28 10.37 -19.91
N SER A 235 -27.56 10.50 -18.62
CA SER A 235 -28.45 9.59 -17.90
C SER A 235 -29.21 10.38 -16.84
N ALA A 236 -29.18 9.99 -15.57
CA ALA A 236 -29.78 10.77 -14.48
C ALA A 236 -29.06 12.10 -14.20
N VAL A 237 -27.85 12.28 -14.76
CA VAL A 237 -27.03 13.50 -14.70
C VAL A 237 -26.54 13.88 -16.10
N PRO A 238 -26.07 15.13 -16.32
CA PRO A 238 -25.39 15.52 -17.54
C PRO A 238 -24.24 14.57 -17.93
N GLY A 239 -23.99 14.43 -19.24
CA GLY A 239 -22.96 13.52 -19.75
C GLY A 239 -21.57 13.82 -19.20
N GLU A 240 -21.20 15.08 -19.07
CA GLU A 240 -19.90 15.52 -18.52
C GLU A 240 -19.71 15.07 -17.06
N ASP A 241 -20.73 15.23 -16.20
CA ASP A 241 -20.65 14.79 -14.81
C ASP A 241 -20.48 13.27 -14.71
N ARG A 242 -21.20 12.52 -15.56
CA ARG A 242 -21.09 11.07 -15.63
C ARG A 242 -19.71 10.63 -16.13
N ILE A 243 -19.13 11.36 -17.09
CA ILE A 243 -17.77 11.15 -17.58
C ILE A 243 -16.75 11.32 -16.46
N ASN A 244 -16.83 12.44 -15.72
CA ASN A 244 -15.91 12.74 -14.62
C ASN A 244 -15.95 11.64 -13.54
N MET A 245 -17.15 11.19 -13.17
CA MET A 245 -17.30 10.11 -12.19
C MET A 245 -16.73 8.78 -12.69
N ALA A 246 -16.95 8.44 -13.97
CA ALA A 246 -16.39 7.22 -14.55
C ALA A 246 -14.86 7.28 -14.64
N ARG A 247 -14.28 8.44 -14.99
CA ARG A 247 -12.82 8.67 -14.98
C ARG A 247 -12.23 8.52 -13.57
N LEU A 248 -12.95 8.93 -12.52
CA LEU A 248 -12.53 8.71 -11.14
C LEU A 248 -12.47 7.21 -10.78
N VAL A 249 -13.51 6.44 -11.12
CA VAL A 249 -13.51 4.98 -10.88
C VAL A 249 -12.38 4.31 -11.68
N GLN A 250 -12.18 4.72 -12.94
CA GLN A 250 -11.07 4.25 -13.76
C GLN A 250 -9.72 4.52 -13.07
N TRP A 251 -9.50 5.75 -12.64
CA TRP A 251 -8.25 6.17 -11.98
C TRP A 251 -7.98 5.41 -10.68
N LEU A 252 -9.01 5.15 -9.87
CA LEU A 252 -8.90 4.42 -8.59
C LEU A 252 -8.61 2.91 -8.77
N THR A 253 -9.08 2.31 -9.87
CA THR A 253 -9.09 0.85 -10.02
C THR A 253 -7.96 0.34 -10.92
N ILE A 254 -7.55 1.13 -11.90
CA ILE A 254 -6.54 0.76 -12.92
C ILE A 254 -5.58 1.89 -13.32
N GLY A 255 -5.78 3.11 -12.80
CA GLY A 255 -4.96 4.28 -13.12
C GLY A 255 -3.94 4.64 -12.04
N GLY A 256 -3.49 5.90 -12.07
CA GLY A 256 -2.52 6.45 -11.11
C GLY A 256 -3.00 6.57 -9.67
N GLY A 257 -4.29 6.28 -9.41
CA GLY A 257 -4.84 6.19 -8.06
C GLY A 257 -4.53 4.87 -7.39
N VAL A 258 -4.16 3.81 -8.13
CA VAL A 258 -3.93 2.49 -7.55
C VAL A 258 -2.73 2.51 -6.59
N PRO A 259 -2.93 2.21 -5.29
CA PRO A 259 -1.86 2.22 -4.30
C PRO A 259 -1.01 0.94 -4.35
N GLY A 260 0.21 1.01 -3.82
CA GLY A 260 1.13 -0.12 -3.66
C GLY A 260 0.73 -1.14 -2.58
N CYS A 261 -0.50 -1.64 -2.59
CA CYS A 261 -1.04 -2.55 -1.55
C CYS A 261 -0.33 -3.89 -1.47
N MET A 262 0.09 -4.47 -2.61
CA MET A 262 0.68 -5.81 -2.65
C MET A 262 2.08 -5.85 -2.03
N HIS A 263 2.96 -4.92 -2.40
CA HIS A 263 4.38 -4.97 -2.03
C HIS A 263 4.84 -3.87 -1.07
N GLY A 264 4.01 -2.84 -0.81
CA GLY A 264 4.32 -1.81 0.18
C GLY A 264 4.61 -2.41 1.54
N GLY A 265 5.78 -2.09 2.11
CA GLY A 265 6.24 -2.66 3.38
C GLY A 265 6.66 -4.13 3.30
N GLY A 266 6.95 -4.66 2.12
CA GLY A 266 7.36 -6.05 1.85
C GLY A 266 6.21 -6.92 1.35
N TYR A 267 6.52 -8.00 0.65
CA TYR A 267 5.52 -8.92 0.08
C TYR A 267 4.75 -9.71 1.17
N PRO A 268 3.44 -10.01 1.03
CA PRO A 268 2.62 -10.73 2.01
C PRO A 268 3.22 -12.00 2.59
N ASP A 269 4.00 -12.79 1.84
CA ASP A 269 4.58 -14.02 2.40
C ASP A 269 5.61 -13.73 3.49
N THR A 270 6.37 -12.62 3.38
CA THR A 270 7.22 -12.16 4.48
C THR A 270 6.41 -11.76 5.70
N ALA A 271 5.19 -11.26 5.51
CA ALA A 271 4.28 -10.94 6.60
C ALA A 271 3.76 -12.23 7.26
N LYS A 272 3.36 -13.22 6.46
CA LYS A 272 2.94 -14.55 6.95
C LYS A 272 4.01 -15.26 7.75
N MET A 273 5.29 -15.13 7.38
CA MET A 273 6.40 -15.70 8.17
C MET A 273 6.44 -15.15 9.60
N VAL A 274 6.24 -13.84 9.77
CA VAL A 274 6.19 -13.22 11.10
C VAL A 274 4.91 -13.62 11.85
N VAL A 275 3.77 -13.73 11.16
CA VAL A 275 2.54 -14.27 11.76
C VAL A 275 2.79 -15.69 12.27
N LYS A 276 3.36 -16.57 11.44
CA LYS A 276 3.73 -17.94 11.84
C LYS A 276 4.63 -17.93 13.06
N ALA A 277 5.67 -17.11 13.09
CA ALA A 277 6.63 -17.06 14.20
C ALA A 277 6.04 -16.45 15.49
N ALA A 278 5.08 -15.54 15.39
CA ALA A 278 4.48 -14.86 16.54
C ALA A 278 3.23 -15.56 17.08
N THR A 279 2.62 -16.47 16.32
CA THR A 279 1.50 -17.29 16.77
C THR A 279 1.96 -18.34 17.79
N LYS A 280 1.19 -18.48 18.88
CA LYS A 280 1.50 -19.37 20.00
C LYS A 280 0.96 -20.79 19.78
N TRP A 281 1.43 -21.46 18.73
CA TRP A 281 0.91 -22.76 18.30
C TRP A 281 0.84 -23.78 19.45
N ASP A 282 1.94 -24.00 20.17
CA ASP A 282 1.98 -24.96 21.28
C ASP A 282 1.04 -24.58 22.42
N SER A 283 0.91 -23.28 22.72
CA SER A 283 -0.05 -22.83 23.73
C SER A 283 -1.49 -23.11 23.32
N TYR A 284 -1.82 -23.06 22.03
CA TYR A 284 -3.17 -23.40 21.54
C TYR A 284 -3.43 -24.91 21.63
N VAL A 285 -2.41 -25.74 21.39
CA VAL A 285 -2.49 -27.18 21.66
C VAL A 285 -2.72 -27.42 23.15
N ASP A 286 -1.99 -26.73 24.04
CA ASP A 286 -2.19 -26.84 25.48
C ASP A 286 -3.61 -26.42 25.92
N TYR A 287 -4.17 -25.36 25.32
CA TYR A 287 -5.55 -24.96 25.60
C TYR A 287 -6.55 -26.03 25.19
N ALA A 288 -6.41 -26.57 23.98
CA ALA A 288 -7.27 -27.65 23.47
C ALA A 288 -7.14 -28.93 24.32
N ARG A 289 -5.90 -29.27 24.69
CA ARG A 289 -5.56 -30.40 25.56
C ARG A 289 -6.27 -30.29 26.92
N ALA A 290 -6.20 -29.13 27.55
CA ALA A 290 -6.85 -28.89 28.84
C ALA A 290 -8.37 -29.01 28.74
N LEU A 291 -8.99 -28.51 27.67
CA LEU A 291 -10.43 -28.62 27.44
C LEU A 291 -10.89 -30.05 27.16
N ALA A 292 -10.05 -30.87 26.52
CA ALA A 292 -10.32 -32.26 26.20
C ALA A 292 -9.89 -33.23 27.32
N GLU A 293 -9.40 -32.73 28.45
CA GLU A 293 -8.89 -33.53 29.58
C GLU A 293 -7.80 -34.53 29.17
N VAL A 294 -6.98 -34.19 28.16
CA VAL A 294 -5.88 -35.03 27.72
C VAL A 294 -4.65 -34.75 28.59
N GLU A 295 -4.25 -35.72 29.42
CA GLU A 295 -3.09 -35.53 30.31
C GLU A 295 -1.75 -35.50 29.56
N SER A 296 -1.65 -36.26 28.46
CA SER A 296 -0.41 -36.42 27.70
C SER A 296 0.05 -35.10 27.06
N PRO A 297 1.32 -34.68 27.21
CA PRO A 297 1.83 -33.48 26.56
C PRO A 297 1.95 -33.72 25.04
N LEU A 298 1.00 -33.19 24.28
CA LEU A 298 0.94 -33.30 22.82
C LEU A 298 1.99 -32.39 22.17
N LYS A 299 3.25 -32.84 22.16
CA LYS A 299 4.36 -32.14 21.51
C LYS A 299 4.57 -32.63 20.08
N GLU A 300 5.18 -31.80 19.26
CA GLU A 300 5.60 -32.18 17.92
C GLU A 300 6.66 -33.31 18.02
N GLU A 301 6.45 -34.40 17.30
CA GLU A 301 7.45 -35.47 17.21
C GLU A 301 8.58 -35.04 16.28
N GLU A 302 9.79 -34.90 16.80
CA GLU A 302 10.97 -34.79 15.97
C GLU A 302 11.22 -36.14 15.27
N ARG A 303 10.71 -36.28 14.04
CA ARG A 303 11.16 -37.38 13.17
C ARG A 303 12.64 -37.16 12.92
N GLY A 304 13.47 -37.98 13.57
CA GLY A 304 14.92 -37.99 13.39
C GLY A 304 15.25 -37.96 11.90
N LYS A 305 16.07 -36.99 11.49
CA LYS A 305 16.67 -36.96 10.16
C LYS A 305 17.44 -38.27 10.00
N LYS A 306 16.88 -39.21 9.22
CA LYS A 306 17.65 -40.34 8.69
C LYS A 306 18.69 -39.82 7.71
#